data_AF-A0A8C4YVC5-F1
#
_entry.id   AF-A0A8C4YVC5-F1
#
_cell.length_a   1.000
_cell.length_b   1.000
_cell.length_c   1.000
_cell.angle_alpha   90.00
_cell.angle_beta   90.00
_cell.angle_gamma   90.00
#
_symmetry.space_group_name_H-M   'P 1'
#
loop_
_entity.id
_entity.type
_entity.pdbx_description
1 polymer ?
#
loop_
_entity_poly.entity_id
_entity_poly.type
_entity_poly.pdbx_seq_one_letter_code
_entity_poly.pdbx_strand_id
1 'polypeptide(L)'
;AAGCGGLSLSLSLPADPGPHSLRYFYTAVSEPGPGLPQFTVVGYLDDQLFFHFDSEGKGAQPRAPWIQAEGPEYWDRQTWIAKVRCNEPCQAPWPDLRPHPAPCVPPGLHTFQYMYGCQLRADGSTGGFRQYGYDGRDFLSYDTRTPTWVAPSKEAEITKGKMDADRRLSQQQRDYLERKCVEWLQKYLGYGKETLQRRERPAMRVTGRDAPGGPTTLCCRAHGFYPRDIALSWLRKGESREQETWRGGVLPNGDGTYHAWATVELDPRERGLYRCHVERESLAQPLVAVWGEAGGQPGSQPGRVVTAEPAWIPAWPGQPGSQPGRVVTAEPAWIPAWPGCDCGASLDLSLGRGVTAEPAWIPAWAGV
;
A
#
# COMPACT_ATOMS: atom_id res chain seq x y z
N ALA A 1 31.08 -25.19 -49.88
CA ALA A 1 30.14 -26.01 -49.09
C ALA A 1 29.56 -25.11 -48.00
N ALA A 2 28.25 -24.92 -48.00
CA ALA A 2 27.54 -23.99 -47.14
C ALA A 2 27.53 -24.45 -45.67
N GLY A 3 27.72 -23.50 -44.75
CA GLY A 3 27.66 -23.71 -43.31
C GLY A 3 26.22 -23.72 -42.80
N CYS A 4 25.92 -24.63 -41.88
CA CYS A 4 24.69 -24.62 -41.10
C CYS A 4 24.83 -23.67 -39.93
N GLY A 5 24.32 -22.44 -40.08
CA GLY A 5 24.04 -21.54 -38.98
C GLY A 5 22.73 -21.93 -38.30
N GLY A 6 22.80 -22.45 -37.08
CA GLY A 6 21.63 -22.69 -36.24
C GLY A 6 21.09 -21.37 -35.71
N LEU A 7 19.91 -20.97 -36.18
CA LEU A 7 19.10 -19.91 -35.57
C LEU A 7 18.59 -20.42 -34.21
N SER A 8 19.19 -19.94 -33.12
CA SER A 8 18.63 -20.07 -31.78
C SER A 8 17.47 -19.09 -31.65
N LEU A 9 16.24 -19.59 -31.82
CA LEU A 9 15.03 -18.89 -31.41
C LEU A 9 14.94 -18.97 -29.89
N SER A 10 15.48 -17.96 -29.20
CA SER A 10 15.19 -17.74 -27.80
C SER A 10 13.73 -17.32 -27.66
N LEU A 11 12.85 -18.29 -27.39
CA LEU A 11 11.50 -18.05 -26.89
C LEU A 11 11.64 -17.43 -25.49
N SER A 12 11.65 -16.10 -25.43
CA SER A 12 11.38 -15.37 -24.20
C SER A 12 9.93 -15.65 -23.81
N LEU A 13 9.72 -16.60 -22.90
CA LEU A 13 8.45 -16.75 -22.19
C LEU A 13 8.11 -15.37 -21.57
N PRO A 14 6.86 -14.87 -21.71
CA PRO A 14 6.44 -13.67 -20.99
C PRO A 14 6.65 -13.93 -19.49
N ALA A 15 7.18 -12.95 -18.76
CA ALA A 15 7.27 -13.06 -17.32
C ALA A 15 5.85 -13.23 -16.78
N ASP A 16 5.68 -14.23 -15.94
CA ASP A 16 4.41 -14.49 -15.29
C ASP A 16 4.03 -13.23 -14.49
N PRO A 17 2.87 -12.60 -14.73
CA PRO A 17 2.46 -11.46 -13.94
C PRO A 17 2.50 -11.89 -12.47
N GLY A 18 3.32 -11.17 -11.69
CA GLY A 18 3.50 -11.45 -10.27
C GLY A 18 2.16 -11.53 -9.54
N PRO A 19 2.12 -12.18 -8.36
CA PRO A 19 0.88 -12.39 -7.65
C PRO A 19 0.18 -11.07 -7.35
N HIS A 20 -1.12 -11.00 -7.61
CA HIS A 20 -1.93 -9.85 -7.23
C HIS A 20 -2.17 -9.87 -5.73
N SER A 21 -2.29 -8.70 -5.11
CA SER A 21 -2.44 -8.58 -3.66
C SER A 21 -3.31 -7.41 -3.25
N LEU A 22 -4.05 -7.60 -2.16
CA LEU A 22 -4.83 -6.57 -1.48
C LEU A 22 -4.28 -6.45 -0.07
N ARG A 23 -3.80 -5.27 0.32
CA ARG A 23 -3.21 -5.03 1.65
C ARG A 23 -3.77 -3.77 2.27
N TYR A 24 -4.04 -3.83 3.56
CA TYR A 24 -4.38 -2.69 4.39
C TYR A 24 -3.35 -2.53 5.51
N PHE A 25 -2.93 -1.30 5.75
CA PHE A 25 -1.99 -0.94 6.80
C PHE A 25 -2.62 0.10 7.71
N TYR A 26 -2.66 -0.23 8.98
CA TYR A 26 -3.18 0.59 10.06
C TYR A 26 -1.99 1.04 10.88
N THR A 27 -1.91 2.32 11.18
CA THR A 27 -0.87 2.88 12.04
C THR A 27 -1.51 3.77 13.08
N ALA A 28 -1.20 3.54 14.35
CA ALA A 28 -1.55 4.40 15.46
C ALA A 28 -0.27 4.89 16.13
N VAL A 29 -0.24 6.16 16.51
CA VAL A 29 0.87 6.79 17.24
C VAL A 29 0.35 7.39 18.54
N SER A 30 1.14 7.35 19.61
CA SER A 30 0.71 7.94 20.87
C SER A 30 0.79 9.45 20.89
N GLU A 31 1.89 9.98 20.38
CA GLU A 31 2.22 11.39 20.35
C GLU A 31 2.52 11.78 18.90
N PRO A 32 1.49 12.13 18.10
CA PRO A 32 1.72 12.58 16.74
C PRO A 32 2.46 13.91 16.73
N GLY A 33 3.35 14.09 15.75
CA GLY A 33 3.96 15.41 15.50
C GLY A 33 2.90 16.46 15.14
N PRO A 34 3.22 17.76 15.26
CA PRO A 34 2.26 18.82 14.95
C PRO A 34 1.63 18.67 13.57
N GLY A 35 0.29 18.62 13.51
CA GLY A 35 -0.47 18.50 12.28
C GLY A 35 -0.47 17.10 11.64
N LEU A 36 0.06 16.08 12.32
CA LEU A 36 -0.04 14.69 11.88
C LEU A 36 -1.21 13.98 12.58
N PRO A 37 -1.91 13.07 11.88
CA PRO A 37 -2.98 12.29 12.49
C PRO A 37 -2.43 11.27 13.49
N GLN A 38 -3.18 11.03 14.56
CA GLN A 38 -2.89 9.99 15.55
C GLN A 38 -3.08 8.58 14.97
N PHE A 39 -3.98 8.44 14.00
CA PHE A 39 -4.30 7.16 13.39
C PHE A 39 -4.49 7.28 11.88
N THR A 40 -3.97 6.31 11.13
CA THR A 40 -4.08 6.25 9.68
C THR A 40 -4.37 4.84 9.19
N VAL A 41 -5.10 4.74 8.08
CA VAL A 41 -5.32 3.50 7.34
C VAL A 41 -5.05 3.75 5.87
N VAL A 42 -4.22 2.92 5.26
CA VAL A 42 -3.97 2.93 3.82
C VAL A 42 -4.23 1.56 3.22
N GLY A 43 -4.90 1.53 2.07
CA GLY A 43 -5.19 0.31 1.32
C GLY A 43 -4.51 0.32 -0.04
N TYR A 44 -3.85 -0.79 -0.36
CA TYR A 44 -3.13 -1.01 -1.61
C TYR A 44 -3.71 -2.19 -2.38
N LEU A 45 -3.89 -1.99 -3.69
CA LEU A 45 -4.11 -3.03 -4.67
C LEU A 45 -2.81 -3.15 -5.46
N ASP A 46 -2.13 -4.29 -5.32
CA ASP A 46 -0.72 -4.46 -5.64
C ASP A 46 0.10 -3.34 -4.98
N ASP A 47 0.78 -2.51 -5.77
CA ASP A 47 1.56 -1.38 -5.29
C ASP A 47 0.85 -0.02 -5.52
N GLN A 48 -0.47 -0.03 -5.76
CA GLN A 48 -1.27 1.17 -6.03
C GLN A 48 -2.17 1.52 -4.84
N LEU A 49 -1.98 2.70 -4.28
CA LEU A 49 -2.82 3.23 -3.20
C LEU A 49 -4.22 3.52 -3.74
N PHE A 50 -5.24 2.91 -3.14
CA PHE A 50 -6.64 3.14 -3.53
C PHE A 50 -7.52 3.63 -2.39
N PHE A 51 -7.08 3.46 -1.14
CA PHE A 51 -7.85 3.79 0.05
C PHE A 51 -6.99 4.57 1.04
N HIS A 52 -7.56 5.60 1.65
CA HIS A 52 -6.95 6.36 2.73
C HIS A 52 -7.97 6.78 3.78
N PHE A 53 -7.60 6.67 5.04
CA PHE A 53 -8.30 7.27 6.17
C PHE A 53 -7.27 7.82 7.15
N ASP A 54 -7.61 8.93 7.81
CA ASP A 54 -6.84 9.48 8.92
C ASP A 54 -7.79 10.03 9.99
N SER A 55 -7.31 10.15 11.23
CA SER A 55 -8.12 10.58 12.39
C SER A 55 -8.59 12.04 12.34
N GLU A 56 -7.91 12.90 11.58
CA GLU A 56 -8.24 14.32 11.43
C GLU A 56 -9.22 14.58 10.28
N GLY A 57 -9.31 13.63 9.36
CA GLY A 57 -10.12 13.69 8.16
C GLY A 57 -11.61 13.46 8.43
N LYS A 58 -12.42 13.85 7.43
CA LYS A 58 -13.89 13.70 7.49
C LYS A 58 -14.37 12.25 7.33
N GLY A 59 -13.53 11.36 6.80
CA GLY A 59 -13.86 9.97 6.53
C GLY A 59 -12.89 9.30 5.56
N ALA A 60 -13.21 8.07 5.18
CA ALA A 60 -12.44 7.30 4.22
C ALA A 60 -12.51 7.91 2.82
N GLN A 61 -11.37 7.95 2.12
CA GLN A 61 -11.20 8.65 0.85
C GLN A 61 -10.70 7.70 -0.25
N PRO A 62 -11.29 7.76 -1.46
CA PRO A 62 -10.73 7.10 -2.63
C PRO A 62 -9.41 7.77 -3.03
N ARG A 63 -8.40 6.95 -3.30
CA ARG A 63 -7.09 7.38 -3.82
C ARG A 63 -6.83 6.94 -5.25
N ALA A 64 -7.77 6.19 -5.84
CA ALA A 64 -7.75 5.83 -7.25
C ALA A 64 -9.12 6.09 -7.89
N PRO A 65 -9.19 6.50 -9.17
CA PRO A 65 -10.49 6.75 -9.83
C PRO A 65 -11.38 5.50 -9.90
N TRP A 66 -10.80 4.33 -10.14
CA TRP A 66 -11.55 3.08 -10.34
C TRP A 66 -12.31 2.61 -9.09
N ILE A 67 -11.88 2.97 -7.88
CA ILE A 67 -12.60 2.56 -6.66
C ILE A 67 -13.89 3.37 -6.46
N GLN A 68 -14.11 4.45 -7.23
CA GLN A 68 -15.39 5.17 -7.25
C GLN A 68 -16.54 4.35 -7.85
N ALA A 69 -16.25 3.20 -8.46
CA ALA A 69 -17.26 2.20 -8.79
C ALA A 69 -17.99 1.67 -7.54
N GLU A 70 -17.38 1.77 -6.35
CA GLU A 70 -18.08 1.58 -5.09
C GLU A 70 -18.95 2.80 -4.75
N GLY A 71 -20.19 2.54 -4.36
CA GLY A 71 -21.15 3.58 -3.99
C GLY A 71 -20.90 4.20 -2.61
N PRO A 72 -21.67 5.24 -2.23
CA PRO A 72 -21.50 5.95 -0.96
C PRO A 72 -21.64 5.04 0.26
N GLU A 73 -22.54 4.05 0.23
CA GLU A 73 -22.73 3.10 1.34
C GLU A 73 -21.45 2.32 1.69
N TYR A 74 -20.62 2.00 0.70
CA TYR A 74 -19.32 1.37 0.92
C TYR A 74 -18.39 2.31 1.70
N TRP A 75 -18.29 3.58 1.29
CA TRP A 75 -17.43 4.56 1.91
C TRP A 75 -17.87 4.96 3.32
N ASP A 76 -19.18 5.07 3.55
CA ASP A 76 -19.75 5.28 4.88
C ASP A 76 -19.40 4.12 5.81
N ARG A 77 -19.54 2.88 5.31
CA ARG A 77 -19.17 1.68 6.05
C ARG A 77 -17.66 1.63 6.36
N GLN A 78 -16.80 1.89 5.37
CA GLN A 78 -15.35 1.91 5.60
C GLN A 78 -14.94 3.00 6.59
N THR A 79 -15.59 4.17 6.51
CA THR A 79 -15.39 5.26 7.47
C THR A 79 -15.77 4.82 8.88
N TRP A 80 -16.94 4.19 9.04
CA TRP A 80 -17.38 3.68 10.33
C TRP A 80 -16.41 2.62 10.88
N ILE A 81 -16.00 1.65 10.06
CA ILE A 81 -15.01 0.62 10.44
C ILE A 81 -13.70 1.28 10.89
N ALA A 82 -13.18 2.25 10.13
CA ALA A 82 -11.93 2.92 10.45
C ALA A 82 -12.03 3.74 11.75
N LYS A 83 -13.16 4.41 12.01
CA LYS A 83 -13.42 5.14 13.25
C LYS A 83 -13.51 4.21 14.47
N VAL A 84 -14.22 3.08 14.34
CA VAL A 84 -14.27 2.06 15.40
C VAL A 84 -12.85 1.56 15.71
N ARG A 85 -12.06 1.26 14.68
CA ARG A 85 -10.66 0.82 14.83
C ARG A 85 -9.71 1.90 15.34
N CYS A 86 -10.00 3.17 15.10
CA CYS A 86 -9.27 4.29 15.68
C CYS A 86 -9.48 4.35 17.20
N ASN A 87 -10.67 3.95 17.66
CA ASN A 87 -11.03 3.93 19.08
C ASN A 87 -10.67 2.61 19.77
N GLU A 88 -10.47 1.51 19.02
CA GLU A 88 -10.07 0.19 19.56
C GLU A 88 -8.76 0.21 20.38
N PRO A 89 -7.67 0.90 19.98
CA PRO A 89 -6.47 1.05 20.80
C PRO A 89 -6.77 1.65 22.18
N CYS A 90 -7.78 2.51 22.30
CA CYS A 90 -8.19 3.04 23.60
C CYS A 90 -8.93 2.00 24.49
N GLN A 91 -9.34 0.87 23.91
CA GLN A 91 -10.17 -0.17 24.55
C GLN A 91 -9.48 -1.54 24.64
N ALA A 92 -8.42 -1.78 23.88
CA ALA A 92 -7.65 -3.03 23.93
C ALA A 92 -6.85 -3.12 25.24
N PRO A 93 -6.75 -4.30 25.87
CA PRO A 93 -5.90 -4.47 27.04
C PRO A 93 -4.44 -4.47 26.60
N TRP A 94 -3.81 -3.30 26.66
CA TRP A 94 -2.36 -3.15 26.58
C TRP A 94 -1.73 -4.06 27.64
N PRO A 95 -0.69 -4.84 27.31
CA PRO A 95 0.04 -5.57 28.32
C PRO A 95 0.69 -4.53 29.24
N ASP A 96 0.19 -4.46 30.47
CA ASP A 96 0.36 -3.38 31.44
C ASP A 96 -0.22 -2.04 31.04
N LEU A 97 -1.30 -1.62 31.71
CA LEU A 97 -1.45 -0.31 32.36
C LEU A 97 -2.77 -0.26 33.14
N ARG A 98 -2.68 0.30 34.35
CA ARG A 98 -3.72 0.33 35.38
C ARG A 98 -4.98 1.09 34.94
N PRO A 99 -6.15 0.83 35.56
CA PRO A 99 -7.36 1.59 35.31
C PRO A 99 -7.21 2.98 35.93
N HIS A 100 -6.86 3.98 35.12
CA HIS A 100 -6.93 5.40 35.48
C HIS A 100 -7.50 6.20 34.31
N PRO A 101 -8.26 7.28 34.58
CA PRO A 101 -8.79 8.16 33.54
C PRO A 101 -7.66 9.09 33.09
N ALA A 102 -6.74 8.58 32.28
CA ALA A 102 -5.62 9.28 31.66
C ALA A 102 -5.40 8.70 30.25
N PRO A 103 -4.67 9.39 29.33
CA PRO A 103 -4.59 9.02 27.93
C PRO A 103 -4.19 7.55 27.76
N CYS A 104 -4.80 6.87 26.79
CA CYS A 104 -4.79 5.42 26.60
C CYS A 104 -3.44 4.82 26.18
N VAL A 105 -2.32 5.50 26.47
CA VAL A 105 -0.97 5.10 26.08
C VAL A 105 -0.06 5.21 27.31
N PRO A 106 0.88 4.27 27.53
CA PRO A 106 2.02 4.53 28.41
C PRO A 106 2.66 5.90 28.13
N PRO A 107 3.21 6.59 29.14
CA PRO A 107 4.02 7.78 28.89
C PRO A 107 5.15 7.44 27.90
N GLY A 108 5.22 8.14 26.77
CA GLY A 108 6.25 7.93 25.75
C GLY A 108 5.71 7.87 24.32
N LEU A 109 6.64 8.00 23.37
CA LEU A 109 6.38 7.88 21.94
C LEU A 109 6.31 6.39 21.56
N HIS A 110 5.10 5.89 21.34
CA HIS A 110 4.82 4.53 20.94
C HIS A 110 4.12 4.48 19.59
N THR A 111 4.35 3.41 18.85
CA THR A 111 3.74 3.12 17.55
C THR A 111 3.14 1.74 17.55
N PHE A 112 1.89 1.64 17.10
CA PHE A 112 1.22 0.36 16.85
C PHE A 112 0.89 0.28 15.37
N GLN A 113 1.23 -0.87 14.77
CA GLN A 113 0.99 -1.13 13.36
C GLN A 113 0.23 -2.43 13.20
N TYR A 114 -0.75 -2.43 12.31
CA TYR A 114 -1.52 -3.62 11.99
C TYR A 114 -1.67 -3.73 10.47
N MET A 115 -1.22 -4.84 9.91
CA MET A 115 -1.31 -5.13 8.49
C MET A 115 -2.13 -6.39 8.29
N TYR A 116 -3.06 -6.36 7.35
CA TYR A 116 -3.70 -7.56 6.85
C TYR A 116 -3.98 -7.49 5.37
N GLY A 117 -4.20 -8.65 4.77
CA GLY A 117 -4.48 -8.73 3.35
C GLY A 117 -4.48 -10.14 2.83
N CYS A 118 -4.55 -10.25 1.52
CA CYS A 118 -4.50 -11.51 0.80
C CYS A 118 -3.78 -11.33 -0.53
N GLN A 119 -3.44 -12.45 -1.14
CA GLN A 119 -2.87 -12.52 -2.47
C GLN A 119 -3.49 -13.65 -3.29
N LEU A 120 -3.50 -13.46 -4.60
CA LEU A 120 -3.95 -14.42 -5.61
C LEU A 120 -2.83 -14.61 -6.63
N ARG A 121 -2.36 -15.85 -6.79
CA ARG A 121 -1.31 -16.21 -7.75
C ARG A 121 -1.88 -16.69 -9.08
N ALA A 122 -1.04 -16.74 -10.11
CA ALA A 122 -1.41 -17.22 -11.45
C ALA A 122 -1.92 -18.67 -11.47
N ASP A 123 -1.39 -19.53 -10.59
CA ASP A 123 -1.84 -20.92 -10.41
C ASP A 123 -3.18 -21.04 -9.64
N GLY A 124 -3.80 -19.91 -9.29
CA GLY A 124 -5.02 -19.84 -8.49
C GLY A 124 -4.80 -20.03 -6.99
N SER A 125 -3.57 -20.29 -6.54
CA SER A 125 -3.28 -20.38 -5.11
C SER A 125 -3.46 -19.04 -4.41
N THR A 126 -4.03 -19.10 -3.21
CA THR A 126 -4.30 -17.92 -2.38
C THR A 126 -3.34 -17.88 -1.19
N GLY A 127 -3.13 -16.69 -0.63
CA GLY A 127 -2.41 -16.52 0.62
C GLY A 127 -3.04 -15.42 1.45
N GLY A 128 -2.97 -15.54 2.77
CA GLY A 128 -3.48 -14.56 3.72
C GLY A 128 -2.38 -14.01 4.60
N PHE A 129 -2.47 -12.72 4.94
CA PHE A 129 -1.56 -12.02 5.82
C PHE A 129 -2.33 -11.35 6.95
N ARG A 130 -1.82 -11.44 8.17
CA ARG A 130 -2.31 -10.69 9.32
C ARG A 130 -1.17 -10.57 10.33
N GLN A 131 -0.69 -9.35 10.56
CA GLN A 131 0.52 -9.06 11.32
C GLN A 131 0.35 -7.78 12.14
N TYR A 132 0.99 -7.75 13.30
CA TYR A 132 1.00 -6.66 14.26
C TYR A 132 2.45 -6.30 14.56
N GLY A 133 2.73 -5.00 14.56
CA GLY A 133 4.01 -4.42 14.95
C GLY A 133 3.82 -3.44 16.11
N TYR A 134 4.83 -3.36 16.97
CA TYR A 134 4.89 -2.45 18.10
C TYR A 134 6.27 -1.83 18.18
N ASP A 135 6.35 -0.50 18.21
CA ASP A 135 7.61 0.27 18.23
C ASP A 135 8.61 -0.17 17.14
N GLY A 136 8.07 -0.41 15.94
CA GLY A 136 8.82 -0.86 14.76
C GLY A 136 9.32 -2.31 14.82
N ARG A 137 8.91 -3.10 15.83
CA ARG A 137 9.27 -4.50 15.99
C ARG A 137 8.08 -5.41 15.71
N ASP A 138 8.35 -6.59 15.17
CA ASP A 138 7.33 -7.63 15.02
C ASP A 138 6.75 -8.00 16.40
N PHE A 139 5.43 -7.99 16.52
CA PHE A 139 4.73 -8.27 17.77
C PHE A 139 3.88 -9.54 17.69
N LEU A 140 3.05 -9.69 16.66
CA LEU A 140 2.21 -10.89 16.53
C LEU A 140 1.89 -11.15 15.05
N SER A 141 1.91 -12.40 14.60
CA SER A 141 1.50 -12.75 13.24
C SER A 141 0.60 -13.97 13.23
N TYR A 142 -0.25 -14.10 12.21
CA TYR A 142 -1.20 -15.21 12.09
C TYR A 142 -0.73 -16.18 11.00
N ASP A 143 -0.55 -17.45 11.34
CA ASP A 143 -0.27 -18.52 10.38
C ASP A 143 -1.59 -19.14 9.91
N THR A 144 -1.95 -18.87 8.67
CA THR A 144 -3.16 -19.40 8.01
C THR A 144 -3.10 -20.92 7.81
N ARG A 145 -1.92 -21.54 7.81
CA ARG A 145 -1.77 -23.00 7.60
C ARG A 145 -2.17 -23.79 8.83
N THR A 146 -1.80 -23.31 10.02
CA THR A 146 -2.10 -23.94 11.31
C THR A 146 -3.22 -23.25 12.08
N PRO A 147 -4.05 -22.44 11.40
CA PRO A 147 -4.84 -21.33 11.95
C PRO A 147 -4.48 -20.87 13.38
N THR A 148 -3.23 -20.49 13.62
CA THR A 148 -2.73 -20.10 14.95
C THR A 148 -1.90 -18.83 14.90
N TRP A 149 -1.78 -18.15 16.03
CA TRP A 149 -0.91 -16.99 16.17
C TRP A 149 0.54 -17.37 16.43
N VAL A 150 1.48 -16.52 16.04
CA VAL A 150 2.92 -16.66 16.22
C VAL A 150 3.40 -15.42 16.95
N ALA A 151 4.03 -15.62 18.11
CA ALA A 151 4.62 -14.59 18.95
C ALA A 151 6.15 -14.68 18.82
N PRO A 152 6.82 -13.65 18.28
CA PRO A 152 8.28 -13.61 18.16
C PRO A 152 8.97 -13.22 19.48
N SER A 153 8.23 -12.72 20.48
CA SER A 153 8.76 -12.29 21.77
C SER A 153 7.92 -12.80 22.94
N LYS A 154 8.51 -12.84 24.14
CA LYS A 154 7.82 -13.28 25.37
C LYS A 154 6.67 -12.37 25.75
N GLU A 155 6.81 -11.07 25.50
CA GLU A 155 5.77 -10.07 25.77
C GLU A 155 4.51 -10.35 24.94
N ALA A 156 4.68 -10.87 23.71
CA ALA A 156 3.58 -11.22 22.83
C ALA A 156 2.92 -12.58 23.15
N GLU A 157 3.55 -13.46 23.94
CA GLU A 157 3.00 -14.78 24.28
C GLU A 157 1.67 -14.71 25.04
N ILE A 158 1.51 -13.68 25.89
CA ILE A 158 0.25 -13.45 26.62
C ILE A 158 -0.88 -13.15 25.64
N THR A 159 -0.64 -12.27 24.67
CA THR A 159 -1.63 -11.92 23.64
C THR A 159 -1.91 -13.11 22.73
N LYS A 160 -0.88 -13.85 22.31
CA LYS A 160 -1.03 -15.12 21.58
C LYS A 160 -1.95 -16.09 22.32
N GLY A 161 -1.71 -16.32 23.61
CA GLY A 161 -2.53 -17.22 24.42
C GLY A 161 -4.00 -16.82 24.45
N LYS A 162 -4.30 -15.51 24.58
CA LYS A 162 -5.68 -15.00 24.50
C LYS A 162 -6.30 -15.20 23.12
N MET A 163 -5.54 -14.94 22.06
CA MET A 163 -6.03 -15.03 20.68
C MET A 163 -6.23 -16.48 20.22
N ASP A 164 -5.38 -17.41 20.66
CA ASP A 164 -5.48 -18.85 20.35
C ASP A 164 -6.50 -19.59 21.22
N ALA A 165 -6.97 -18.98 22.32
CA ALA A 165 -7.94 -19.60 23.22
C ALA A 165 -9.28 -19.89 22.51
N ASP A 166 -9.66 -19.05 21.54
CA ASP A 166 -10.86 -19.24 20.74
C ASP A 166 -10.53 -19.74 19.33
N ARG A 167 -10.58 -21.07 19.17
CA ARG A 167 -10.36 -21.72 17.88
C ARG A 167 -11.38 -21.33 16.81
N ARG A 168 -12.62 -20.98 17.19
CA ARG A 168 -13.65 -20.57 16.23
C ARG A 168 -13.27 -19.21 15.64
N LEU A 169 -12.86 -18.26 16.48
CA LEU A 169 -12.36 -16.96 16.01
C LEU A 169 -11.14 -17.12 15.11
N SER A 170 -10.18 -17.96 15.50
CA SER A 170 -9.03 -18.27 14.65
C SER A 170 -9.47 -18.82 13.29
N GLN A 171 -10.40 -19.78 13.22
CA GLN A 171 -10.88 -20.28 11.93
C GLN A 171 -11.59 -19.21 11.11
N GLN A 172 -12.38 -18.34 11.73
CA GLN A 172 -13.03 -17.22 11.03
C GLN A 172 -12.03 -16.23 10.44
N GLN A 173 -10.88 -15.99 11.10
CA GLN A 173 -9.81 -15.17 10.53
C GLN A 173 -9.23 -15.79 9.27
N ARG A 174 -8.98 -17.10 9.30
CA ARG A 174 -8.53 -17.84 8.11
C ARG A 174 -9.56 -17.74 6.98
N ASP A 175 -10.82 -18.02 7.26
CA ASP A 175 -11.90 -17.97 6.26
C ASP A 175 -12.03 -16.57 5.64
N TYR A 176 -11.86 -15.50 6.44
CA TYR A 176 -11.84 -14.14 5.91
C TYR A 176 -10.66 -13.93 4.96
N LEU A 177 -9.44 -14.30 5.35
CA LEU A 177 -8.23 -14.05 4.57
C LEU A 177 -8.18 -14.90 3.29
N GLU A 178 -8.58 -16.17 3.36
CA GLU A 178 -8.52 -17.11 2.24
C GLU A 178 -9.69 -16.98 1.26
N ARG A 179 -10.86 -16.49 1.72
CA ARG A 179 -12.06 -16.38 0.88
C ARG A 179 -12.51 -14.94 0.70
N LYS A 180 -12.94 -14.27 1.78
CA LYS A 180 -13.57 -12.93 1.68
C LYS A 180 -12.63 -11.87 1.14
N CYS A 181 -11.39 -11.83 1.62
CA CYS A 181 -10.40 -10.91 1.10
C CYS A 181 -10.12 -11.18 -0.39
N VAL A 182 -10.05 -12.44 -0.81
CA VAL A 182 -9.81 -12.83 -2.22
C VAL A 182 -11.00 -12.44 -3.11
N GLU A 183 -12.24 -12.59 -2.65
CA GLU A 183 -13.45 -12.09 -3.33
C GLU A 183 -13.34 -10.58 -3.59
N TRP A 184 -12.91 -9.79 -2.59
CA TRP A 184 -12.67 -8.35 -2.74
C TRP A 184 -11.51 -8.02 -3.67
N LEU A 185 -10.39 -8.76 -3.56
CA LEU A 185 -9.24 -8.60 -4.44
C LEU A 185 -9.66 -8.80 -5.91
N GLN A 186 -10.37 -9.88 -6.23
CA GLN A 186 -10.85 -10.14 -7.59
C GLN A 186 -11.80 -9.04 -8.09
N LYS A 187 -12.71 -8.56 -7.24
CA LYS A 187 -13.61 -7.45 -7.56
C LYS A 187 -12.83 -6.18 -7.90
N TYR A 188 -11.85 -5.80 -7.09
CA TYR A 188 -11.03 -4.60 -7.32
C TYR A 188 -10.09 -4.75 -8.52
N LEU A 189 -9.57 -5.95 -8.80
CA LEU A 189 -8.86 -6.21 -10.06
C LEU A 189 -9.77 -6.01 -11.28
N GLY A 190 -11.06 -6.35 -11.15
CA GLY A 190 -12.08 -6.06 -12.16
C GLY A 190 -12.24 -4.56 -12.44
N TYR A 191 -12.34 -3.75 -11.39
CA TYR A 191 -12.45 -2.29 -11.51
C TYR A 191 -11.16 -1.62 -12.01
N GLY A 192 -10.02 -2.01 -11.44
CA GLY A 192 -8.72 -1.41 -11.69
C GLY A 192 -8.00 -1.94 -12.93
N LYS A 193 -8.62 -2.82 -13.73
CA LYS A 193 -7.97 -3.54 -14.84
C LYS A 193 -7.15 -2.64 -15.75
N GLU A 194 -7.75 -1.57 -16.26
CA GLU A 194 -7.06 -0.62 -17.15
C GLU A 194 -5.90 0.09 -16.46
N THR A 195 -6.10 0.48 -15.19
CA THR A 195 -5.09 1.17 -14.38
C THR A 195 -3.90 0.28 -14.05
N LEU A 196 -4.12 -1.01 -13.77
CA LEU A 196 -3.06 -1.98 -13.45
C LEU A 196 -2.35 -2.51 -14.71
N GLN A 197 -3.04 -2.54 -15.84
CA GLN A 197 -2.49 -2.97 -17.12
C GLN A 197 -1.76 -1.85 -17.87
N ARG A 198 -1.90 -0.59 -17.44
CA ARG A 198 -1.20 0.54 -18.05
C ARG A 198 0.30 0.32 -18.07
N ARG A 199 0.96 0.89 -19.06
CA ARG A 199 2.42 0.85 -19.24
C ARG A 199 2.89 2.26 -19.52
N GLU A 200 3.63 2.83 -18.58
CA GLU A 200 4.16 4.17 -18.68
C GLU A 200 5.68 4.10 -18.85
N ARG A 201 6.16 4.67 -19.95
CA ARG A 201 7.59 4.68 -20.29
C ARG A 201 8.32 5.73 -19.45
N PRO A 202 9.50 5.42 -18.89
CA PRO A 202 10.24 6.38 -18.10
C PRO A 202 10.75 7.56 -18.95
N ALA A 203 10.57 8.77 -18.46
CA ALA A 203 11.31 9.94 -18.91
C ALA A 203 12.70 9.92 -18.29
N MET A 204 13.73 10.00 -19.14
CA MET A 204 15.12 9.83 -18.74
C MET A 204 15.87 11.16 -18.71
N ARG A 205 16.63 11.40 -17.64
CA ARG A 205 17.51 12.56 -17.52
C ARG A 205 18.85 12.17 -16.94
N VAL A 206 19.92 12.58 -17.61
CA VAL A 206 21.30 12.41 -17.12
C VAL A 206 21.85 13.76 -16.68
N THR A 207 22.38 13.81 -15.48
CA THR A 207 23.05 14.98 -14.89
C THR A 207 24.46 14.60 -14.46
N GLY A 208 25.35 15.58 -14.35
CA GLY A 208 26.73 15.37 -13.91
C GLY A 208 27.12 16.39 -12.86
N ARG A 209 27.93 15.97 -11.89
CA ARG A 209 28.55 16.83 -10.87
C ARG A 209 30.05 16.55 -10.84
N ASP A 210 30.83 17.62 -10.88
CA ASP A 210 32.29 17.55 -10.88
C ASP A 210 32.80 17.76 -9.46
N ALA A 211 33.63 16.84 -8.95
CA ALA A 211 34.38 17.08 -7.74
C ALA A 211 35.58 18.00 -8.06
N PRO A 212 35.89 19.01 -7.23
CA PRO A 212 37.07 19.85 -7.43
C PRO A 212 38.35 19.01 -7.47
N GLY A 213 39.04 18.99 -8.62
CA GLY A 213 40.25 18.19 -8.83
C GLY A 213 40.05 16.67 -8.80
N GLY A 214 38.81 16.19 -8.85
CA GLY A 214 38.45 14.79 -8.66
C GLY A 214 37.57 14.21 -9.76
N PRO A 215 36.92 13.05 -9.51
CA PRO A 215 36.05 12.39 -10.48
C PRO A 215 34.78 13.21 -10.76
N THR A 216 34.16 12.92 -11.91
CA THR A 216 32.78 13.35 -12.19
C THR A 216 31.82 12.24 -11.75
N THR A 217 30.79 12.61 -11.00
CA THR A 217 29.65 11.73 -10.72
C THR A 217 28.55 12.00 -11.74
N LEU A 218 28.20 11.00 -12.57
CA LEU A 218 27.00 11.06 -13.39
C LEU A 218 25.81 10.44 -12.64
N CYS A 219 24.63 11.04 -12.79
CA CYS A 219 23.37 10.55 -12.23
C CYS A 219 22.33 10.45 -13.34
N CYS A 220 21.88 9.22 -13.59
CA CYS A 220 20.81 8.89 -14.51
C CYS A 220 19.52 8.72 -13.71
N ARG A 221 18.48 9.47 -14.05
CA ARG A 221 17.17 9.40 -13.41
C ARG A 221 16.10 8.95 -14.41
N ALA A 222 15.30 7.99 -13.99
CA ALA A 222 14.08 7.55 -14.66
C ALA A 222 12.88 8.05 -13.87
N HIS A 223 11.95 8.74 -14.53
CA HIS A 223 10.77 9.34 -13.92
C HIS A 223 9.48 8.91 -14.61
N GLY A 224 8.36 8.88 -13.87
CA GLY A 224 7.03 8.76 -14.46
C GLY A 224 6.77 7.39 -15.10
N PHE A 225 7.28 6.32 -14.51
CA PHE A 225 7.16 4.99 -15.10
C PHE A 225 6.26 4.05 -14.28
N TYR A 226 5.62 3.12 -14.98
CA TYR A 226 4.78 2.07 -14.39
C TYR A 226 4.79 0.84 -15.30
N PRO A 227 4.85 -0.42 -14.78
CA PRO A 227 4.86 -0.83 -13.37
C PRO A 227 6.19 -0.53 -12.66
N ARG A 228 6.27 -0.90 -11.37
CA ARG A 228 7.40 -0.64 -10.46
C ARG A 228 8.74 -1.19 -10.97
N ASP A 229 8.73 -2.32 -11.66
CA ASP A 229 9.96 -3.01 -12.05
C ASP A 229 10.75 -2.23 -13.13
N ILE A 230 12.04 -2.02 -12.86
CA ILE A 230 12.96 -1.32 -13.74
C ILE A 230 14.41 -1.77 -13.46
N ALA A 231 15.22 -1.90 -14.51
CA ALA A 231 16.66 -2.10 -14.39
C ALA A 231 17.41 -0.91 -15.03
N LEU A 232 18.18 -0.17 -14.22
CA LEU A 232 18.96 1.02 -14.60
C LEU A 232 20.48 0.76 -14.58
N SER A 233 21.16 0.65 -15.72
CA SER A 233 22.59 0.31 -15.77
C SER A 233 23.50 1.39 -16.39
N TRP A 234 24.67 1.49 -15.76
CA TRP A 234 25.98 1.86 -16.29
C TRP A 234 26.48 1.15 -17.56
N LEU A 235 26.49 1.74 -18.76
CA LEU A 235 27.33 1.20 -19.85
C LEU A 235 28.51 2.12 -20.17
N ARG A 236 29.73 1.58 -20.26
CA ARG A 236 30.92 2.27 -20.80
C ARG A 236 31.34 1.61 -22.09
N LYS A 237 31.30 2.33 -23.21
CA LYS A 237 31.57 1.78 -24.57
C LYS A 237 30.76 0.50 -24.89
N GLY A 238 29.56 0.37 -24.31
CA GLY A 238 28.68 -0.79 -24.51
C GLY A 238 28.85 -1.92 -23.48
N GLU A 239 29.87 -1.88 -22.63
CA GLU A 239 30.07 -2.86 -21.56
C GLU A 239 29.45 -2.39 -20.24
N SER A 240 28.76 -3.29 -19.55
CA SER A 240 28.13 -2.98 -18.27
C SER A 240 29.14 -2.71 -17.16
N ARG A 241 28.83 -1.71 -16.33
CA ARG A 241 29.61 -1.23 -15.18
C ARG A 241 28.82 -1.42 -13.90
N GLU A 242 28.21 -2.59 -13.71
CA GLU A 242 27.40 -2.90 -12.53
C GLU A 242 28.14 -2.66 -11.20
N GLN A 243 29.41 -3.05 -11.11
CA GLN A 243 30.20 -2.93 -9.88
C GLN A 243 30.49 -1.47 -9.48
N GLU A 244 30.54 -0.58 -10.47
CA GLU A 244 30.80 0.86 -10.29
C GLU A 244 29.49 1.65 -10.21
N THR A 245 28.36 1.00 -10.52
CA THR A 245 27.04 1.63 -10.55
C THR A 245 26.39 1.55 -9.17
N TRP A 246 26.16 2.70 -8.56
CA TRP A 246 25.35 2.79 -7.36
C TRP A 246 23.89 3.09 -7.72
N ARG A 247 22.97 2.21 -7.33
CA ARG A 247 21.53 2.34 -7.63
C ARG A 247 20.78 2.84 -6.39
N GLY A 248 19.93 3.83 -6.60
CA GLY A 248 18.92 4.20 -5.63
C GLY A 248 17.77 3.19 -5.57
N GLY A 249 16.94 3.30 -4.54
CA GLY A 249 15.67 2.58 -4.48
C GLY A 249 14.68 3.08 -5.53
N VAL A 250 13.72 2.23 -5.89
CA VAL A 250 12.54 2.64 -6.66
C VAL A 250 11.52 3.23 -5.69
N LEU A 251 11.19 4.51 -5.89
CA LEU A 251 10.32 5.27 -5.00
C LEU A 251 9.00 5.63 -5.71
N PRO A 252 7.86 5.59 -5.01
CA PRO A 252 6.57 5.96 -5.57
C PRO A 252 6.42 7.47 -5.72
N ASN A 253 5.66 7.89 -6.74
CA ASN A 253 5.18 9.26 -6.94
C ASN A 253 3.71 9.35 -6.52
N GLY A 254 3.21 10.57 -6.29
CA GLY A 254 1.83 10.82 -5.89
C GLY A 254 0.77 10.54 -6.98
N ASP A 255 1.20 10.38 -8.22
CA ASP A 255 0.35 10.06 -9.39
C ASP A 255 0.26 8.55 -9.67
N GLY A 256 0.84 7.71 -8.79
CA GLY A 256 0.86 6.26 -8.93
C GLY A 256 1.96 5.73 -9.85
N THR A 257 2.83 6.59 -10.38
CA THR A 257 4.05 6.19 -11.10
C THR A 257 5.25 6.05 -10.15
N TYR A 258 6.41 5.70 -10.68
CA TYR A 258 7.65 5.56 -9.92
C TYR A 258 8.77 6.44 -10.47
N HIS A 259 9.77 6.67 -9.62
CA HIS A 259 11.07 7.18 -10.04
C HIS A 259 12.20 6.33 -9.46
N ALA A 260 13.32 6.30 -10.16
CA ALA A 260 14.52 5.58 -9.78
C ALA A 260 15.76 6.27 -10.35
N TRP A 261 16.93 5.99 -9.78
CA TRP A 261 18.18 6.57 -10.28
C TRP A 261 19.36 5.62 -10.12
N ALA A 262 20.38 5.86 -10.94
CA ALA A 262 21.67 5.19 -10.86
C ALA A 262 22.80 6.20 -11.07
N THR A 263 23.86 6.08 -10.27
CA THR A 263 25.04 6.94 -10.36
C THR A 263 26.29 6.14 -10.65
N VAL A 264 27.25 6.79 -11.31
CA VAL A 264 28.59 6.24 -11.56
C VAL A 264 29.62 7.36 -11.40
N GLU A 265 30.79 7.03 -10.89
CA GLU A 265 31.94 7.92 -10.83
C GLU A 265 32.94 7.58 -11.93
N LEU A 266 33.45 8.59 -12.61
CA LEU A 266 34.33 8.43 -13.77
C LEU A 266 35.33 9.59 -13.89
N ASP A 267 36.36 9.37 -14.71
CA ASP A 267 37.26 10.45 -15.13
C ASP A 267 36.47 11.44 -16.01
N PRO A 268 36.50 12.77 -15.71
CA PRO A 268 35.83 13.80 -16.51
C PRO A 268 36.05 13.69 -18.03
N ARG A 269 37.19 13.18 -18.48
CA ARG A 269 37.55 13.00 -19.91
C ARG A 269 36.75 11.88 -20.57
N GLU A 270 36.19 10.98 -19.78
CA GLU A 270 35.48 9.79 -20.25
C GLU A 270 33.97 9.97 -20.32
N ARG A 271 33.42 11.14 -19.95
CA ARG A 271 31.95 11.38 -19.90
C ARG A 271 31.20 10.90 -21.14
N GLY A 272 31.71 11.19 -22.33
CA GLY A 272 31.08 10.81 -23.60
C GLY A 272 31.09 9.31 -23.91
N LEU A 273 31.82 8.50 -23.12
CA LEU A 273 31.89 7.05 -23.27
C LEU A 273 30.79 6.32 -22.49
N TYR A 274 30.12 7.01 -21.58
CA TYR A 274 29.12 6.43 -20.68
C TYR A 274 27.70 6.68 -21.17
N ARG A 275 26.86 5.66 -21.07
CA ARG A 275 25.44 5.71 -21.44
C ARG A 275 24.58 5.10 -20.33
N CYS A 276 23.53 5.85 -19.99
CA CYS A 276 22.32 5.44 -19.30
C CYS A 276 21.59 4.30 -20.02
N HIS A 277 21.49 3.07 -19.49
CA HIS A 277 20.60 2.05 -20.05
C HIS A 277 19.42 1.77 -19.10
N VAL A 278 18.22 1.68 -19.68
CA VAL A 278 17.03 1.17 -18.99
C VAL A 278 16.49 -0.04 -19.73
N GLU A 279 16.40 -1.14 -18.99
CA GLU A 279 15.75 -2.37 -19.43
C GLU A 279 14.49 -2.61 -18.62
N ARG A 280 13.45 -3.05 -19.33
CA ARG A 280 12.17 -3.48 -18.76
C ARG A 280 11.45 -4.34 -19.77
N GLU A 281 10.69 -5.30 -19.28
CA GLU A 281 9.83 -6.14 -20.11
C GLU A 281 8.79 -5.34 -20.92
N SER A 282 8.24 -4.26 -20.37
CA SER A 282 7.25 -3.45 -21.10
C SER A 282 7.85 -2.54 -22.17
N LEU A 283 9.18 -2.52 -22.33
CA LEU A 283 9.85 -1.74 -23.37
C LEU A 283 10.27 -2.66 -24.50
N ALA A 284 9.77 -2.38 -25.72
CA ALA A 284 10.15 -3.15 -26.91
C ALA A 284 11.64 -3.02 -27.26
N GLN A 285 12.29 -1.92 -26.84
CA GLN A 285 13.73 -1.70 -26.96
C GLN A 285 14.24 -0.99 -25.70
N PRO A 286 15.47 -1.27 -25.25
CA PRO A 286 16.08 -0.55 -24.14
C PRO A 286 16.13 0.96 -24.40
N LEU A 287 15.84 1.76 -23.38
CA LEU A 287 15.98 3.21 -23.48
C LEU A 287 17.41 3.60 -23.14
N VAL A 288 17.99 4.47 -23.96
CA VAL A 288 19.36 4.94 -23.81
C VAL A 288 19.35 6.45 -23.56
N ALA A 289 20.05 6.89 -22.52
CA ALA A 289 20.20 8.31 -22.20
C ALA A 289 21.68 8.67 -22.10
N VAL A 290 22.03 9.83 -22.66
CA VAL A 290 23.40 10.36 -22.68
C VAL A 290 23.45 11.66 -21.89
N TRP A 291 24.58 11.95 -21.28
CA TRP A 291 24.79 13.23 -20.60
C TRP A 291 24.72 14.40 -21.58
N GLY A 292 23.99 15.46 -21.20
CA GLY A 292 23.83 16.67 -22.02
C GLY A 292 22.66 16.64 -23.00
N GLU A 293 22.00 15.49 -23.17
CA GLU A 293 20.80 15.35 -24.01
C GLU A 293 19.60 14.92 -23.17
N ALA A 294 18.44 15.53 -23.41
CA ALA A 294 17.19 15.01 -22.89
C ALA A 294 16.85 13.74 -23.69
N GLY A 295 16.84 12.58 -23.02
CA GLY A 295 16.50 11.32 -23.66
C GLY A 295 15.00 11.23 -23.97
N GLY A 296 14.63 11.57 -25.21
CA GLY A 296 13.30 11.45 -25.80
C GLY A 296 13.33 11.92 -27.26
N GLN A 297 12.70 11.19 -28.19
CA GLN A 297 12.82 11.42 -29.64
C GLN A 297 12.55 12.89 -30.10
N PRO A 298 13.15 13.32 -31.23
CA PRO A 298 12.94 14.64 -31.81
C PRO A 298 11.54 14.72 -32.43
N GLY A 299 10.65 15.56 -31.88
CA GLY A 299 9.35 15.80 -32.53
C GLY A 299 8.23 16.47 -31.73
N SER A 300 8.32 16.67 -30.41
CA SER A 300 7.30 17.42 -29.69
C SER A 300 7.76 18.87 -29.45
N GLN A 301 7.20 19.80 -30.22
CA GLN A 301 7.21 21.23 -29.87
C GLN A 301 6.67 21.41 -28.44
N PRO A 302 7.06 22.48 -27.73
CA PRO A 302 6.51 22.79 -26.41
C PRO A 302 5.03 23.16 -26.55
N GLY A 303 4.17 22.15 -26.41
CA GLY A 303 2.73 22.29 -26.32
C GLY A 303 2.37 22.98 -25.01
N ARG A 304 2.25 24.31 -25.08
CA ARG A 304 1.30 25.18 -24.38
C ARG A 304 0.59 24.50 -23.20
N VAL A 305 0.88 24.99 -21.99
CA VAL A 305 0.06 24.76 -20.79
C VAL A 305 -1.37 25.17 -21.13
N VAL A 306 -2.24 24.17 -21.32
CA VAL A 306 -3.69 24.37 -21.26
C VAL A 306 -4.05 24.11 -19.81
N THR A 307 -4.19 25.18 -19.04
CA THR A 307 -4.98 25.15 -17.81
C THR A 307 -6.40 24.78 -18.22
N ALA A 308 -6.78 23.52 -18.03
CA ALA A 308 -8.18 23.14 -18.05
C ALA A 308 -8.78 23.60 -16.71
N GLU A 309 -9.43 24.76 -16.72
CA GLU A 309 -10.43 25.09 -15.72
C GLU A 309 -11.52 23.99 -15.74
N PRO A 310 -12.08 23.58 -14.60
CA PRO A 310 -13.16 22.60 -14.58
C PRO A 310 -14.41 23.24 -15.18
N ALA A 311 -14.67 22.94 -16.45
CA ALA A 311 -15.93 23.23 -17.10
C ALA A 311 -17.01 22.32 -16.50
N TRP A 312 -17.87 22.93 -15.68
CA TRP A 312 -19.19 22.45 -15.33
C TRP A 312 -19.94 21.99 -16.59
N ILE A 313 -20.42 20.75 -16.63
CA ILE A 313 -21.41 20.29 -17.61
C ILE A 313 -22.45 19.41 -16.88
N PRO A 314 -23.75 19.53 -17.25
CA PRO A 314 -24.86 19.54 -16.32
C PRO A 314 -25.59 18.20 -16.18
N ALA A 315 -26.38 18.11 -15.12
CA ALA A 315 -27.38 17.08 -14.89
C ALA A 315 -28.35 16.95 -16.06
N TRP A 316 -28.56 15.72 -16.57
CA TRP A 316 -29.67 15.37 -17.45
C TRP A 316 -30.34 14.04 -17.01
N PRO A 317 -31.62 13.83 -17.37
CA PRO A 317 -32.65 13.25 -16.50
C PRO A 317 -32.92 11.75 -16.74
N GLY A 318 -33.70 11.15 -15.82
CA GLY A 318 -34.13 9.72 -15.80
C GLY A 318 -34.80 9.23 -17.08
N GLN A 319 -35.03 7.93 -17.30
CA GLN A 319 -35.58 6.82 -16.50
C GLN A 319 -35.43 5.52 -17.38
N PRO A 320 -36.15 4.40 -17.19
CA PRO A 320 -36.29 3.50 -16.03
C PRO A 320 -35.99 2.02 -16.39
N GLY A 321 -35.83 1.17 -15.37
CA GLY A 321 -36.27 -0.23 -15.46
C GLY A 321 -35.26 -1.27 -15.96
N SER A 322 -34.57 -1.93 -15.02
CA SER A 322 -34.31 -3.37 -15.10
C SER A 322 -34.19 -3.95 -13.69
N GLN A 323 -34.98 -4.99 -13.43
CA GLN A 323 -35.20 -5.66 -12.15
C GLN A 323 -33.93 -6.25 -11.48
N PRO A 324 -33.99 -6.53 -10.17
CA PRO A 324 -32.80 -6.76 -9.35
C PRO A 324 -32.26 -8.18 -9.53
N GLY A 325 -31.14 -8.29 -10.24
CA GLY A 325 -30.32 -9.50 -10.25
C GLY A 325 -29.45 -9.55 -8.99
N ARG A 326 -29.90 -10.31 -7.99
CA ARG A 326 -29.12 -10.92 -6.89
C ARG A 326 -27.89 -10.10 -6.44
N VAL A 327 -28.12 -9.13 -5.56
CA VAL A 327 -27.07 -8.52 -4.75
C VAL A 327 -26.35 -9.65 -4.02
N VAL A 328 -25.11 -9.93 -4.40
CA VAL A 328 -24.22 -10.72 -3.54
C VAL A 328 -23.93 -9.83 -2.35
N THR A 329 -24.77 -9.96 -1.33
CA THR A 329 -24.61 -9.32 -0.03
C THR A 329 -23.27 -9.77 0.53
N ALA A 330 -22.31 -8.85 0.57
CA ALA A 330 -21.14 -9.02 1.41
C ALA A 330 -21.63 -8.98 2.87
N GLU A 331 -21.87 -10.16 3.43
CA GLU A 331 -22.02 -10.33 4.88
C GLU A 331 -20.78 -9.79 5.61
N PRO A 332 -20.97 -9.19 6.79
CA PRO A 332 -19.96 -8.39 7.44
C PRO A 332 -18.85 -9.29 7.98
N ALA A 333 -17.61 -8.89 7.76
CA ALA A 333 -16.50 -9.36 8.58
C ALA A 333 -16.79 -8.92 10.02
N TRP A 334 -17.36 -9.83 10.81
CA TRP A 334 -17.71 -9.73 12.22
C TRP A 334 -16.97 -8.62 12.97
N ILE A 335 -17.70 -7.54 13.26
CA ILE A 335 -17.23 -6.39 14.03
C ILE A 335 -17.86 -6.56 15.41
N PRO A 336 -17.10 -6.85 16.47
CA PRO A 336 -17.57 -6.55 17.80
C PRO A 336 -17.58 -5.03 17.95
N ALA A 337 -18.72 -4.41 17.69
CA ALA A 337 -18.99 -3.06 18.16
C ALA A 337 -19.34 -3.18 19.65
N TRP A 338 -18.51 -2.60 20.51
CA TRP A 338 -18.90 -2.31 21.89
C TRP A 338 -19.60 -0.94 21.92
N PRO A 339 -20.69 -0.76 22.69
CA PRO A 339 -21.43 0.50 22.72
C PRO A 339 -20.65 1.55 23.52
N GLY A 340 -20.36 2.68 22.87
CA GLY A 340 -19.89 3.90 23.52
C GLY A 340 -18.69 4.52 22.82
N CYS A 341 -18.92 5.62 22.09
CA CYS A 341 -18.32 6.93 22.36
C CYS A 341 -18.63 7.91 21.22
N ASP A 342 -19.28 9.01 21.59
CA ASP A 342 -19.37 10.24 20.82
C ASP A 342 -17.96 10.77 20.53
N CYS A 343 -17.67 11.00 19.26
CA CYS A 343 -16.64 11.94 18.87
C CYS A 343 -17.28 13.34 18.85
N GLY A 344 -17.11 14.10 19.93
CA GLY A 344 -17.29 15.55 19.93
C GLY A 344 -18.67 16.05 19.51
N ALA A 345 -19.67 15.88 20.36
CA ALA A 345 -20.77 16.83 20.46
C ALA A 345 -20.71 17.46 21.86
N SER A 346 -20.51 18.77 21.92
CA SER A 346 -20.71 19.55 23.14
C SER A 346 -22.15 19.33 23.62
N LEU A 347 -22.32 18.66 24.76
CA LEU A 347 -23.55 18.74 25.54
C LEU A 347 -23.18 18.91 27.02
N ASP A 348 -23.36 20.15 27.46
CA ASP A 348 -23.34 20.60 28.84
C ASP A 348 -24.52 19.96 29.58
N LEU A 349 -24.28 19.18 30.64
CA LEU A 349 -25.30 18.83 31.63
C LEU A 349 -24.64 18.37 32.95
N SER A 350 -25.05 19.04 34.02
CA SER A 350 -24.66 18.83 35.41
C SER A 350 -25.48 17.73 36.10
N LEU A 351 -25.00 17.29 37.30
CA LEU A 351 -25.61 16.37 38.29
C LEU A 351 -25.40 14.87 37.98
N GLY A 352 -25.07 13.94 38.89
CA GLY A 352 -24.87 13.93 40.33
C GLY A 352 -24.60 12.46 40.79
N ARG A 353 -23.74 12.29 41.81
CA ARG A 353 -23.48 11.16 42.73
C ARG A 353 -23.92 9.72 42.36
N GLY A 354 -22.91 8.84 42.22
CA GLY A 354 -22.57 7.77 43.17
C GLY A 354 -23.35 6.45 43.17
N VAL A 355 -22.70 5.35 42.72
CA VAL A 355 -22.86 3.98 43.24
C VAL A 355 -21.54 3.22 43.04
N THR A 356 -21.02 2.61 44.11
CA THR A 356 -19.91 1.65 44.12
C THR A 356 -20.41 0.24 43.77
N ALA A 357 -19.72 -0.48 42.89
CA ALA A 357 -19.91 -1.91 42.68
C ALA A 357 -18.58 -2.63 42.43
N GLU A 358 -18.41 -3.78 43.08
CA GLU A 358 -17.26 -4.69 43.06
C GLU A 358 -16.98 -5.29 41.65
N PRO A 359 -15.74 -5.77 41.39
CA PRO A 359 -15.33 -6.17 40.05
C PRO A 359 -15.72 -7.64 39.78
N ALA A 360 -16.80 -7.83 39.04
CA ALA A 360 -17.18 -9.14 38.51
C ALA A 360 -17.37 -9.05 37.00
N TRP A 361 -16.34 -9.29 36.17
CA TRP A 361 -16.55 -9.45 34.73
C TRP A 361 -15.58 -10.47 34.11
N ILE A 362 -16.05 -11.71 34.07
CA ILE A 362 -15.74 -12.69 33.03
C ILE A 362 -16.70 -12.38 31.86
N PRO A 363 -16.24 -12.16 30.62
CA PRO A 363 -17.14 -12.17 29.48
C PRO A 363 -17.00 -13.50 28.73
N ALA A 364 -17.97 -14.38 28.95
CA ALA A 364 -18.39 -15.37 27.98
C ALA A 364 -19.20 -14.65 26.87
N TRP A 365 -18.98 -14.99 25.60
CA TRP A 365 -19.89 -14.56 24.53
C TRP A 365 -20.20 -15.75 23.61
N ALA A 366 -21.44 -16.23 23.75
CA ALA A 366 -22.09 -17.30 23.00
C ALA A 366 -23.29 -16.72 22.25
N GLY A 367 -23.52 -17.17 21.00
CA GLY A 367 -24.72 -16.90 20.18
C GLY A 367 -24.85 -15.44 19.72
N VAL A 368 -25.16 -15.10 18.48
CA VAL A 368 -25.99 -15.73 17.45
C VAL A 368 -25.38 -15.43 16.08
#